data_AF-A0A8S1RZA3-F1
#
_entry.id   AF-A0A8S1RZA3-F1
#
_cell.length_a   1.000
_cell.length_b   1.000
_cell.length_c   1.000
_cell.angle_alpha   90.00
_cell.angle_beta   90.00
_cell.angle_gamma   90.00
#
_symmetry.space_group_name_H-M   'P 1'
#
loop_
_entity.id
_entity.type
_entity.pdbx_description
1 polymer ?
#
loop_
_entity_poly.entity_id
_entity_poly.type
_entity_poly.pdbx_seq_one_letter_code
_entity_poly.pdbx_strand_id
1 'polypeptide(L)'
;MQAKRLVLDPFCYRQFGKQGSQQILYEREKFVEKVNELYKSEDLKDGYAPFCKHIFIENFTETPNYILKITQENEHLIRTAYKARNERELPVLTRFIPAESIQLQKAKYLDIILYSKEQITKENKSQGVEDIHGAIDYDFGIISIKPQDENSEIPMLPITSMRNSLGTKEGGSGVEINREEYLKSVDFWSKHILVE
;
A
#
# COMPACT_ATOMS: atom_id res chain seq x y z
N MET A 1 23.46 12.97 10.02
CA MET A 1 23.42 11.56 10.49
C MET A 1 23.23 10.70 9.27
N GLN A 2 23.94 9.58 9.15
CA GLN A 2 23.67 8.61 8.08
C GLN A 2 22.25 8.07 8.32
N ALA A 3 21.38 8.13 7.31
CA ALA A 3 20.02 7.63 7.45
C ALA A 3 20.08 6.13 7.81
N LYS A 4 19.33 5.72 8.84
CA LYS A 4 19.32 4.31 9.25
C LYS A 4 18.67 3.44 8.18
N ARG A 5 19.06 2.18 8.17
CA ARG A 5 18.57 1.16 7.21
C ARG A 5 17.06 1.02 7.32
N LEU A 6 16.36 0.94 6.19
CA LEU A 6 14.96 0.52 6.10
C LEU A 6 14.88 -1.00 6.21
N VAL A 7 13.94 -1.50 7.02
CA VAL A 7 13.61 -2.94 7.12
C VAL A 7 12.30 -3.25 6.41
N LEU A 8 12.06 -4.49 6.02
CA LEU A 8 10.78 -4.90 5.44
C LEU A 8 9.92 -5.57 6.52
N ASP A 9 8.81 -4.92 6.85
CA ASP A 9 7.87 -5.45 7.82
C ASP A 9 7.22 -6.74 7.30
N PRO A 10 7.02 -7.78 8.14
CA PRO A 10 6.36 -9.01 7.74
C PRO A 10 4.99 -8.83 7.08
N PHE A 11 4.25 -7.78 7.44
CA PHE A 11 2.98 -7.44 6.81
C PHE A 11 3.12 -7.21 5.30
N CYS A 12 4.26 -6.68 4.86
CA CYS A 12 4.55 -6.43 3.45
C CYS A 12 4.96 -7.70 2.69
N TYR A 13 5.29 -8.81 3.37
CA TYR A 13 5.78 -10.04 2.72
C TYR A 13 4.76 -10.64 1.76
N ARG A 14 3.46 -10.47 2.03
CA ARG A 14 2.37 -10.94 1.16
C ARG A 14 2.36 -10.31 -0.24
N GLN A 15 3.05 -9.18 -0.41
CA GLN A 15 3.18 -8.52 -1.72
C GLN A 15 4.28 -9.15 -2.57
N PHE A 16 5.04 -10.11 -2.03
CA PHE A 16 6.05 -10.86 -2.75
C PHE A 16 5.61 -12.32 -2.90
N GLY A 17 5.77 -12.88 -4.10
CA GLY A 17 5.49 -14.29 -4.36
C GLY A 17 4.37 -14.51 -5.38
N LYS A 18 3.65 -15.63 -5.24
CA LYS A 18 2.63 -16.09 -6.21
C LYS A 18 1.19 -16.02 -5.67
N GLN A 19 0.99 -15.46 -4.48
CA GLN A 19 -0.31 -15.46 -3.81
C GLN A 19 -0.85 -14.03 -3.66
N GLY A 20 -1.97 -13.73 -4.33
CA GLY A 20 -2.62 -12.42 -4.31
C GLY A 20 -2.47 -11.66 -5.63
N SER A 21 -3.27 -10.61 -5.79
CA SER A 21 -3.48 -9.94 -7.08
C SER A 21 -2.44 -8.88 -7.45
N GLN A 22 -1.79 -8.26 -6.45
CA GLN A 22 -0.90 -7.11 -6.65
C GLN A 22 0.51 -7.43 -6.16
N GLN A 23 1.20 -8.27 -6.92
CA GLN A 23 2.54 -8.74 -6.59
C GLN A 23 3.62 -7.75 -7.02
N ILE A 24 4.67 -7.64 -6.21
CA ILE A 24 5.94 -7.02 -6.55
C ILE A 24 6.80 -8.08 -7.24
N LEU A 25 7.12 -7.84 -8.51
CA LEU A 25 7.89 -8.75 -9.36
C LEU A 25 9.38 -8.55 -9.14
N TYR A 26 9.83 -8.85 -7.91
CA TYR A 26 11.22 -8.78 -7.50
C TYR A 26 11.49 -9.73 -6.34
N GLU A 27 12.76 -10.09 -6.14
CA GLU A 27 13.15 -10.90 -4.97
C GLU A 27 13.20 -9.99 -3.74
N ARG A 28 12.62 -10.47 -2.63
CA ARG A 28 12.27 -9.63 -1.49
C ARG A 28 13.50 -9.03 -0.80
N GLU A 29 14.52 -9.83 -0.55
CA GLU A 29 15.76 -9.41 0.11
C GLU A 29 16.51 -8.38 -0.74
N LYS A 30 16.67 -8.65 -2.05
CA LYS A 30 17.26 -7.74 -3.03
C LYS A 30 16.44 -6.47 -3.21
N PHE A 31 15.11 -6.54 -3.08
CA PHE A 31 14.25 -5.36 -3.14
C PHE A 31 14.63 -4.38 -2.04
N VAL A 32 14.76 -4.88 -0.81
CA VAL A 32 15.09 -4.06 0.36
C VAL A 32 16.49 -3.49 0.25
N GLU A 33 17.46 -4.27 -0.24
CA GLU A 33 18.81 -3.78 -0.53
C GLU A 33 18.75 -2.61 -1.52
N LYS A 34 18.01 -2.78 -2.64
CA LYS A 34 17.91 -1.74 -3.66
C LYS A 34 17.19 -0.49 -3.18
N VAL A 35 16.12 -0.64 -2.39
CA VAL A 35 15.43 0.49 -1.77
C VAL A 35 16.37 1.24 -0.82
N ASN A 36 17.18 0.53 -0.02
CA ASN A 36 18.16 1.17 0.86
C ASN A 36 19.25 1.92 0.08
N GLU A 37 19.71 1.41 -1.06
CA GLU A 37 20.67 2.13 -1.94
C GLU A 37 20.10 3.44 -2.50
N LEU A 38 18.80 3.45 -2.81
CA LEU A 38 18.10 4.60 -3.38
C LEU A 38 17.55 5.56 -2.31
N TYR A 39 17.43 5.10 -1.06
CA TYR A 39 16.83 5.85 0.02
C TYR A 39 17.67 7.06 0.42
N LYS A 40 17.01 8.21 0.46
CA LYS A 40 17.55 9.45 1.00
C LYS A 40 16.53 10.05 1.96
N SER A 41 17.00 10.49 3.13
CA SER A 41 16.14 11.04 4.17
C SER A 41 15.37 12.29 3.73
N GLU A 42 15.93 13.07 2.82
CA GLU A 42 15.33 14.28 2.23
C GLU A 42 14.16 13.99 1.29
N ASP A 43 14.03 12.75 0.79
CA ASP A 43 12.95 12.33 -0.10
C ASP A 43 11.69 11.89 0.67
N LEU A 44 11.77 11.77 2.01
CA LEU A 44 10.64 11.43 2.85
C LEU A 44 9.51 12.45 2.70
N LYS A 45 8.32 11.95 2.34
CA LYS A 45 7.07 12.71 2.36
C LYS A 45 6.21 12.27 3.52
N ASP A 46 5.46 13.21 4.08
CA ASP A 46 4.49 12.92 5.12
C ASP A 46 3.33 12.10 4.54
N GLY A 47 2.94 11.04 5.25
CA GLY A 47 1.68 10.33 5.00
C GLY A 47 0.56 10.83 5.89
N TYR A 48 -0.50 10.02 6.00
CA TYR A 48 -1.72 10.39 6.73
C TYR A 48 -1.56 10.61 8.25
N ALA A 49 -0.44 10.20 8.84
CA ALA A 49 -0.15 10.31 10.27
C ALA A 49 1.35 10.56 10.50
N PRO A 50 1.77 11.13 11.66
CA PRO A 50 3.19 11.45 11.91
C PRO A 50 4.16 10.27 11.79
N PHE A 51 3.69 9.05 12.08
CA PHE A 51 4.46 7.82 11.97
C PHE A 51 4.52 7.23 10.56
N CYS A 52 3.68 7.71 9.63
CA CYS A 52 3.58 7.22 8.27
C CYS A 52 4.34 8.15 7.33
N LYS A 53 5.28 7.60 6.57
CA LYS A 53 6.05 8.31 5.54
C LYS A 53 5.96 7.59 4.21
N HIS A 54 6.30 8.31 3.14
CA HIS A 54 6.37 7.78 1.79
C HIS A 54 7.72 8.15 1.18
N ILE A 55 8.28 7.25 0.37
CA ILE A 55 9.30 7.59 -0.62
C ILE A 55 8.82 7.09 -1.99
N PHE A 56 9.00 7.92 -3.02
CA PHE A 56 8.60 7.62 -4.38
C PHE A 56 9.85 7.38 -5.21
N ILE A 57 10.06 6.13 -5.63
CA ILE A 57 11.25 5.73 -6.38
C ILE A 57 10.85 5.28 -7.78
N GLU A 58 11.69 5.51 -8.78
CA GLU A 58 11.48 4.91 -10.10
C GLU A 58 11.43 3.39 -9.99
N ASN A 59 10.52 2.78 -10.73
CA ASN A 59 10.29 1.34 -10.68
C ASN A 59 11.45 0.58 -11.32
N PHE A 60 12.41 0.17 -10.49
CA PHE A 60 13.55 -0.65 -10.87
C PHE A 60 13.21 -2.14 -11.06
N THR A 61 11.95 -2.54 -10.86
CA THR A 61 11.46 -3.91 -11.01
C THR A 61 10.65 -4.05 -12.31
N GLU A 62 10.11 -5.23 -12.62
CA GLU A 62 9.15 -5.41 -13.73
C GLU A 62 7.69 -5.34 -13.26
N THR A 63 7.45 -4.83 -12.06
CA THR A 63 6.11 -4.78 -11.45
C THR A 63 5.16 -3.90 -12.27
N PRO A 64 3.97 -4.41 -12.66
CA PRO A 64 2.99 -3.62 -13.37
C PRO A 64 2.23 -2.64 -12.47
N ASN A 65 1.63 -1.62 -13.09
CA ASN A 65 0.65 -0.77 -12.43
C ASN A 65 -0.69 -1.52 -12.33
N TYR A 66 -1.22 -1.68 -11.13
CA TYR A 66 -2.51 -2.33 -10.87
C TYR A 66 -3.67 -1.34 -10.76
N ILE A 67 -3.45 -0.05 -11.04
CA ILE A 67 -4.46 1.00 -11.04
C ILE A 67 -4.56 1.54 -12.47
N LEU A 68 -5.71 1.32 -13.10
CA LEU A 68 -5.97 1.78 -14.44
C LEU A 68 -6.97 2.92 -14.43
N LYS A 69 -6.82 3.87 -15.36
CA LYS A 69 -7.88 4.83 -15.66
C LYS A 69 -9.05 4.08 -16.30
N ILE A 70 -10.27 4.40 -15.88
CA ILE A 70 -11.49 3.89 -16.50
C ILE A 70 -11.66 4.60 -17.85
N THR A 71 -11.80 3.82 -18.91
CA THR A 71 -12.03 4.28 -20.27
C THR A 71 -13.20 3.50 -20.87
N GLN A 72 -13.77 4.01 -21.96
CA GLN A 72 -14.82 3.30 -22.69
C GLN A 72 -14.39 1.89 -23.13
N GLU A 73 -13.09 1.70 -23.37
CA GLU A 73 -12.52 0.42 -23.80
C GLU A 73 -12.43 -0.61 -22.67
N ASN A 74 -12.29 -0.21 -21.40
CA ASN A 74 -12.11 -1.14 -20.29
C ASN A 74 -13.29 -1.20 -19.31
N GLU A 75 -14.23 -0.25 -19.38
CA GLU A 75 -15.37 -0.17 -18.45
C GLU A 75 -16.21 -1.45 -18.42
N HIS A 76 -16.38 -2.11 -19.58
CA HIS A 76 -17.13 -3.36 -19.70
C HIS A 76 -16.46 -4.58 -19.00
N LEU A 77 -15.17 -4.46 -18.66
CA LEU A 77 -14.44 -5.48 -17.91
C LEU A 77 -14.63 -5.36 -16.40
N ILE A 78 -15.16 -4.23 -15.92
CA ILE A 78 -15.37 -4.01 -14.49
C ILE A 78 -16.35 -5.07 -13.94
N ARG A 79 -15.97 -5.66 -12.83
CA ARG A 79 -16.78 -6.56 -12.02
C ARG A 79 -17.00 -5.94 -10.65
N THR A 80 -18.06 -6.39 -9.99
CA THR A 80 -18.35 -6.01 -8.61
C THR A 80 -18.54 -7.26 -7.76
N ALA A 81 -18.15 -7.18 -6.50
CA ALA A 81 -18.34 -8.27 -5.54
C ALA A 81 -18.35 -7.70 -4.11
N TYR A 82 -18.92 -8.45 -3.17
CA TYR A 82 -18.66 -8.22 -1.76
C TYR A 82 -17.40 -8.98 -1.35
N LYS A 83 -16.34 -8.27 -0.97
CA LYS A 83 -15.06 -8.85 -0.57
C LYS A 83 -14.64 -8.38 0.82
N ALA A 84 -14.10 -9.29 1.62
CA ALA A 84 -13.39 -8.98 2.86
C ALA A 84 -11.88 -9.09 2.64
N ARG A 85 -11.08 -8.31 3.38
CA ARG A 85 -9.60 -8.40 3.29
C ARG A 85 -9.03 -9.58 4.07
N ASN A 86 -9.77 -10.04 5.07
CA ASN A 86 -9.47 -11.22 5.88
C ASN A 86 -10.78 -11.73 6.50
N GLU A 87 -10.74 -12.91 7.12
CA GLU A 87 -11.92 -13.61 7.68
C GLU A 87 -12.59 -12.87 8.85
N ARG A 88 -11.91 -11.89 9.47
CA ARG A 88 -12.42 -11.14 10.63
C ARG A 88 -13.11 -9.84 10.24
N GLU A 89 -12.97 -9.39 8.99
CA GLU A 89 -13.54 -8.14 8.52
C GLU A 89 -14.86 -8.35 7.76
N LEU A 90 -15.77 -7.38 7.90
CA LEU A 90 -17.00 -7.38 7.12
C LEU A 90 -16.70 -7.24 5.62
N PRO A 91 -17.37 -8.03 4.75
CA PRO A 91 -17.23 -7.87 3.32
C PRO A 91 -17.92 -6.59 2.86
N VAL A 92 -17.25 -5.85 1.99
CA VAL A 92 -17.73 -4.57 1.45
C VAL A 92 -17.85 -4.65 -0.06
N LEU A 93 -18.72 -3.84 -0.64
CA LEU A 93 -18.84 -3.74 -2.10
C LEU A 93 -17.51 -3.21 -2.67
N THR A 94 -16.90 -4.00 -3.54
CA THR A 94 -15.71 -3.62 -4.30
C THR A 94 -16.00 -3.68 -5.80
N ARG A 95 -15.20 -2.93 -6.56
CA ARG A 95 -15.18 -2.98 -8.02
C ARG A 95 -13.74 -3.14 -8.49
N PHE A 96 -13.53 -3.98 -9.51
CA PHE A 96 -12.21 -4.32 -10.01
C PHE A 96 -12.30 -4.83 -11.45
N ILE A 97 -11.20 -4.80 -12.18
CA ILE A 97 -11.02 -5.55 -13.44
C ILE A 97 -10.26 -6.83 -13.08
N PRO A 98 -10.74 -8.04 -13.46
CA PRO A 98 -9.97 -9.27 -13.26
C PRO A 98 -8.62 -9.23 -13.99
N ALA A 99 -7.53 -9.59 -13.33
CA ALA A 99 -6.17 -9.52 -13.88
C ALA A 99 -6.01 -10.34 -15.18
N GLU A 100 -6.71 -11.46 -15.31
CA GLU A 100 -6.71 -12.28 -16.53
C GLU A 100 -7.42 -11.62 -17.73
N SER A 101 -8.19 -10.56 -17.50
CA SER A 101 -8.98 -9.89 -18.53
C SER A 101 -8.28 -8.70 -19.19
N ILE A 102 -7.12 -8.29 -18.69
CA ILE A 102 -6.41 -7.11 -19.20
C ILE A 102 -4.89 -7.28 -19.10
N GLN A 103 -4.17 -6.81 -20.12
CA GLN A 103 -2.71 -6.75 -20.06
C GLN A 103 -2.26 -5.48 -19.33
N LEU A 104 -1.46 -5.66 -18.28
CA LEU A 104 -0.90 -4.56 -17.51
C LEU A 104 0.44 -4.09 -18.08
N GLN A 105 0.73 -2.81 -17.86
CA GLN A 105 2.01 -2.19 -18.20
C GLN A 105 2.84 -1.98 -16.95
N LYS A 106 4.17 -1.99 -17.10
CA LYS A 106 5.12 -1.66 -16.03
C LYS A 106 4.79 -0.29 -15.43
N ALA A 107 4.69 -0.22 -14.10
CA ALA A 107 4.50 1.05 -13.40
C ALA A 107 5.74 1.93 -13.55
N LYS A 108 5.57 3.26 -13.56
CA LYS A 108 6.70 4.20 -13.58
C LYS A 108 7.41 4.30 -12.23
N TYR A 109 6.65 4.28 -11.14
CA TYR A 109 7.14 4.49 -9.78
C TYR A 109 6.68 3.40 -8.82
N LEU A 110 7.36 3.32 -7.69
CA LEU A 110 6.94 2.58 -6.50
C LEU A 110 6.78 3.59 -5.37
N ASP A 111 5.56 3.72 -4.85
CA ASP A 111 5.31 4.37 -3.56
C ASP A 111 5.63 3.37 -2.44
N ILE A 112 6.71 3.62 -1.73
CA ILE A 112 7.15 2.82 -0.59
C ILE A 112 6.61 3.47 0.67
N ILE A 113 5.65 2.78 1.30
CA ILE A 113 4.98 3.25 2.51
C ILE A 113 5.75 2.75 3.72
N LEU A 114 6.10 3.68 4.59
CA LEU A 114 7.02 3.50 5.70
C LEU A 114 6.31 3.81 7.02
N TYR A 115 6.41 2.90 8.00
CA TYR A 115 6.02 3.20 9.39
C TYR A 115 7.25 3.32 10.28
N SER A 116 7.21 4.25 11.23
CA SER A 116 8.24 4.37 12.27
C SER A 116 8.37 3.08 13.09
N LYS A 117 9.58 2.76 13.56
CA LYS A 117 9.84 1.63 14.45
C LYS A 117 8.91 1.59 15.68
N GLU A 118 8.61 2.75 16.26
CA GLU A 118 7.72 2.87 17.43
C GLU A 118 6.30 2.40 17.11
N GLN A 119 5.78 2.79 15.95
CA GLN A 119 4.45 2.37 15.51
C GLN A 119 4.38 0.87 15.21
N ILE A 120 5.38 0.33 14.49
CA ILE A 120 5.47 -1.12 14.21
C ILE A 120 5.51 -1.91 15.52
N THR A 121 6.33 -1.48 16.48
CA THR A 121 6.43 -2.11 17.81
C THR A 121 5.08 -2.08 18.55
N LYS A 122 4.36 -0.95 18.48
CA LYS A 122 3.04 -0.80 19.11
C LYS A 122 2.00 -1.73 18.50
N GLU A 123 1.95 -1.84 17.18
CA GLU A 123 1.03 -2.73 16.47
C GLU A 123 1.33 -4.21 16.75
N ASN A 124 2.60 -4.61 16.67
CA ASN A 124 3.06 -5.95 16.99
C ASN A 124 2.67 -6.36 18.42
N LYS A 125 2.93 -5.49 19.41
CA LYS A 125 2.53 -5.72 20.80
C LYS A 125 1.02 -5.88 20.98
N SER A 126 0.21 -5.09 20.26
CA SER A 126 -1.25 -5.19 20.32
C SER A 126 -1.80 -6.50 19.74
N GLN A 127 -1.07 -7.10 18.79
CA GLN A 127 -1.43 -8.35 18.14
C GLN A 127 -0.76 -9.58 18.79
N GLY A 128 0.10 -9.38 19.79
CA GLY A 128 0.88 -10.45 20.41
C GLY A 128 1.96 -11.04 19.50
N VAL A 129 2.45 -10.25 18.54
CA VAL A 129 3.50 -10.62 17.59
C VAL A 129 4.83 -10.01 18.06
N GLU A 130 5.93 -10.76 17.94
CA GLU A 130 7.28 -10.23 18.20
C GLU A 130 7.83 -9.50 16.97
N ASP A 131 8.50 -8.36 17.18
CA ASP A 131 9.22 -7.68 16.08
C ASP A 131 10.49 -8.47 15.73
N ILE A 132 10.45 -9.17 14.60
CA ILE A 132 11.58 -9.96 14.08
C ILE A 132 12.82 -9.10 13.77
N HIS A 133 12.64 -7.78 13.60
CA HIS A 133 13.70 -6.81 13.35
C HIS A 133 14.08 -6.02 14.59
N GLY A 134 13.56 -6.38 15.78
CA GLY A 134 13.74 -5.57 17.00
C GLY A 134 15.19 -5.32 17.38
N ALA A 135 16.09 -6.24 17.04
CA ALA A 135 17.54 -6.14 17.24
C ALA A 135 18.28 -5.24 16.23
N ILE A 136 17.62 -4.85 15.13
CA ILE A 136 18.17 -3.97 14.10
C ILE A 136 17.92 -2.51 14.54
N ASP A 137 18.94 -1.66 14.41
CA ASP A 137 18.78 -0.21 14.55
C ASP A 137 18.26 0.39 13.24
N TYR A 138 16.94 0.59 13.17
CA TYR A 138 16.22 1.15 12.03
C TYR A 138 15.25 2.24 12.50
N ASP A 139 14.99 3.23 11.64
CA ASP A 139 14.00 4.28 11.93
C ASP A 139 12.63 3.93 11.34
N PHE A 140 12.61 3.34 10.14
CA PHE A 140 11.37 3.01 9.42
C PHE A 140 11.37 1.59 8.87
N GLY A 141 10.20 0.95 8.91
CA GLY A 141 9.90 -0.31 8.23
C GLY A 141 8.98 -0.09 7.04
N ILE A 142 9.26 -0.77 5.92
CA ILE A 142 8.41 -0.81 4.73
C ILE A 142 7.20 -1.70 5.05
N ILE A 143 6.02 -1.09 5.10
CA ILE A 143 4.75 -1.80 5.42
C ILE A 143 3.92 -2.07 4.18
N SER A 144 4.13 -1.32 3.09
CA SER A 144 3.47 -1.59 1.81
C SER A 144 4.22 -0.94 0.65
N ILE A 145 4.07 -1.53 -0.53
CA ILE A 145 4.63 -1.04 -1.79
C ILE A 145 3.49 -0.89 -2.77
N LYS A 146 3.31 0.29 -3.37
CA LYS A 146 2.32 0.52 -4.42
C LYS A 146 3.00 0.85 -5.74
N PRO A 147 2.99 -0.06 -6.72
CA PRO A 147 3.40 0.28 -8.08
C PRO A 147 2.35 1.18 -8.72
N GLN A 148 2.78 2.32 -9.25
CA GLN A 148 1.89 3.36 -9.78
C GLN A 148 2.60 4.24 -10.80
N ASP A 149 1.83 5.02 -11.57
CA ASP A 149 2.38 5.94 -12.57
C ASP A 149 2.57 7.38 -12.06
N GLU A 150 2.09 7.66 -10.85
CA GLU A 150 2.22 8.95 -10.18
C GLU A 150 3.40 8.95 -9.21
N ASN A 151 4.12 10.07 -9.10
CA ASN A 151 5.22 10.26 -8.13
C ASN A 151 4.75 10.90 -6.80
N SER A 152 3.47 10.70 -6.46
CA SER A 152 2.83 11.24 -5.27
C SER A 152 1.82 10.25 -4.70
N GLU A 153 1.39 10.44 -3.46
CA GLU A 153 0.47 9.51 -2.80
C GLU A 153 -0.87 9.45 -3.55
N ILE A 154 -1.24 8.25 -3.99
CA ILE A 154 -2.59 7.99 -4.48
C ILE A 154 -3.53 7.84 -3.27
N PRO A 155 -4.65 8.59 -3.21
CA PRO A 155 -5.56 8.53 -2.09
C PRO A 155 -6.08 7.10 -1.90
N MET A 156 -6.25 6.68 -0.65
CA MET A 156 -6.86 5.39 -0.33
C MET A 156 -8.27 5.26 -0.95
N LEU A 157 -8.73 4.05 -1.23
CA LEU A 157 -10.12 3.81 -1.67
C LEU A 157 -11.12 4.44 -0.69
N PRO A 158 -12.27 4.99 -1.15
CA PRO A 158 -13.25 5.62 -0.24
C PRO A 158 -13.73 4.67 0.87
N ILE A 159 -13.91 3.39 0.53
CA ILE A 159 -14.31 2.35 1.49
C ILE A 159 -13.25 2.10 2.58
N THR A 160 -11.97 2.35 2.27
CA THR A 160 -10.90 2.27 3.28
C THR A 160 -11.04 3.39 4.31
N SER A 161 -11.36 4.61 3.89
CA SER A 161 -11.63 5.71 4.82
C SER A 161 -12.87 5.42 5.69
N MET A 162 -13.94 4.90 5.10
CA MET A 162 -15.14 4.48 5.85
C MET A 162 -14.86 3.36 6.86
N ARG A 163 -14.09 2.34 6.46
CA ARG A 163 -13.71 1.26 7.37
C ARG A 163 -12.81 1.76 8.50
N ASN A 164 -11.86 2.66 8.19
CA ASN A 164 -10.98 3.23 9.21
C ASN A 164 -11.76 3.90 10.34
N SER A 165 -12.89 4.54 10.05
CA SER A 165 -13.74 5.15 11.08
C SER A 165 -14.57 4.17 11.91
N LEU A 166 -14.65 2.89 11.54
CA LEU A 166 -15.36 1.86 12.34
C LEU A 166 -14.52 1.35 13.52
N GLY A 167 -13.24 1.74 13.62
CA GLY A 167 -12.36 1.32 14.70
C GLY A 167 -11.68 -0.03 14.47
N THR A 168 -10.77 -0.37 15.38
CA THR A 168 -9.89 -1.55 15.28
C THR A 168 -10.63 -2.88 15.33
N LYS A 169 -11.81 -2.92 15.94
CA LYS A 169 -12.65 -4.14 15.98
C LYS A 169 -13.12 -4.58 14.59
N GLU A 170 -13.31 -3.64 13.67
CA GLU A 170 -13.77 -3.88 12.29
C GLU A 170 -12.62 -3.76 11.26
N GLY A 171 -11.36 -3.86 11.72
CA GLY A 171 -10.17 -3.77 10.87
C GLY A 171 -9.79 -2.36 10.40
N GLY A 172 -10.39 -1.32 10.99
CA GLY A 172 -10.04 0.09 10.77
C GLY A 172 -8.98 0.62 11.74
N SER A 173 -8.38 1.77 11.43
CA SER A 173 -7.43 2.43 12.33
C SER A 173 -8.07 3.18 13.50
N GLY A 174 -9.39 3.43 13.46
CA GLY A 174 -10.11 4.26 14.43
C GLY A 174 -10.01 5.76 14.17
N VAL A 175 -9.44 6.17 13.03
CA VAL A 175 -9.35 7.57 12.61
C VAL A 175 -10.69 8.01 12.01
N GLU A 176 -11.22 9.15 12.46
CA GLU A 176 -12.45 9.73 11.92
C GLU A 176 -12.32 10.09 10.44
N ILE A 177 -13.42 10.07 9.70
CA ILE A 177 -13.42 10.44 8.29
C ILE A 177 -13.12 11.93 8.15
N ASN A 178 -12.02 12.26 7.49
CA ASN A 178 -11.80 13.60 6.96
C ASN A 178 -12.61 13.77 5.66
N ARG A 179 -13.58 14.67 5.66
CA ARG A 179 -14.50 14.88 4.53
C ARG A 179 -13.78 15.37 3.26
N GLU A 180 -12.77 16.21 3.39
CA GLU A 180 -12.02 16.74 2.25
C GLU A 180 -11.21 15.63 1.58
N GLU A 181 -10.47 14.86 2.37
CA GLU A 181 -9.68 13.72 1.88
C GLU A 181 -10.56 12.61 1.29
N TYR A 182 -11.73 12.37 1.89
CA TYR A 182 -12.72 11.44 1.33
C TYR A 182 -13.20 11.90 -0.06
N LEU A 183 -13.46 13.19 -0.25
CA LEU A 183 -13.88 13.72 -1.55
C LEU A 183 -12.76 13.68 -2.59
N LYS A 184 -11.50 13.92 -2.20
CA LYS A 184 -10.33 13.72 -3.08
C LYS A 184 -10.21 12.25 -3.51
N SER A 185 -10.39 11.33 -2.57
CA SER A 185 -10.47 9.89 -2.84
C SER A 185 -11.57 9.57 -3.84
N VAL A 186 -12.79 10.09 -3.66
CA VAL A 186 -13.90 9.86 -4.60
C VAL A 186 -13.60 10.43 -5.99
N ASP A 187 -13.06 11.64 -6.11
CA ASP A 187 -12.72 12.21 -7.41
C ASP A 187 -11.72 11.34 -8.18
N PHE A 188 -10.65 10.91 -7.49
CA PHE A 188 -9.66 10.02 -8.08
C PHE A 188 -10.27 8.67 -8.46
N TRP A 189 -10.88 7.98 -7.49
CA TRP A 189 -11.37 6.62 -7.68
C TRP A 189 -12.58 6.55 -8.58
N SER A 190 -13.36 7.62 -8.78
CA SER A 190 -14.45 7.63 -9.77
C SER A 190 -13.95 7.41 -11.20
N LYS A 191 -12.70 7.79 -11.48
CA LYS A 191 -12.03 7.71 -12.79
C LYS A 191 -11.01 6.58 -12.89
N HIS A 192 -10.77 5.84 -11.81
CA HIS A 192 -9.78 4.78 -11.74
C HIS A 192 -10.35 3.47 -11.18
N ILE A 193 -9.72 2.36 -11.53
CA ILE A 193 -10.14 1.03 -11.15
C ILE A 193 -8.92 0.19 -10.77
N LEU A 194 -9.08 -0.65 -9.76
CA LEU A 194 -8.08 -1.64 -9.39
C LEU A 194 -8.16 -2.84 -10.34
N VAL A 195 -7.01 -3.40 -10.64
CA VAL A 195 -6.88 -4.72 -11.25
C VAL A 195 -6.56 -5.72 -10.15
N GLU A 196 -7.36 -6.79 -10.12
CA GLU A 196 -7.29 -7.84 -9.10
C GLU A 196 -7.24 -9.24 -9.72
#